data_AF-A0A941MK74-F1
#
_entry.id   AF-A0A941MK74-F1
#
_cell.length_a   1.000
_cell.length_b   1.000
_cell.length_c   1.000
_cell.angle_alpha   90.00
_cell.angle_beta   90.00
_cell.angle_gamma   90.00
#
_symmetry.space_group_name_H-M   'P 1'
#
loop_
_entity.id
_entity.type
_entity.pdbx_description
1 polymer ?
#
loop_
_entity_poly.entity_id
_entity_poly.type
_entity_poly.pdbx_seq_one_letter_code
_entity_poly.pdbx_strand_id
1 'polypeptide(L)'
;MRALGRAIGAIFSTVILLIVELILTVLVYTALNVYSFEFFGRLVRFAGSVLETMAALVERFFSGSSSTAYASLFGELGPKSMLLLLIGLVVAGVVRLLTSLVRALT
;
A
#
# COMPACT_ATOMS: atom_id res chain seq x y z
N MET A 1 23.90 -28.20 6.61
CA MET A 1 22.44 -28.49 6.54
C MET A 1 21.59 -27.70 7.56
N ARG A 2 22.01 -27.53 8.83
CA ARG A 2 21.21 -26.79 9.86
C ARG A 2 20.99 -25.28 9.58
N ALA A 3 21.84 -24.64 8.78
CA ALA A 3 21.66 -23.24 8.38
C ALA A 3 20.59 -23.09 7.29
N LEU A 4 20.57 -24.01 6.32
CA LEU A 4 19.61 -24.01 5.21
C LEU A 4 18.17 -24.19 5.72
N GLY A 5 17.94 -25.10 6.68
CA GLY A 5 16.61 -25.30 7.27
C GLY A 5 16.08 -24.08 8.03
N ARG A 6 16.97 -23.33 8.71
CA ARG A 6 16.59 -22.08 9.39
C ARG A 6 16.25 -20.96 8.42
N ALA A 7 17.02 -20.85 7.32
CA ALA A 7 16.74 -19.87 6.27
C ALA A 7 15.38 -20.13 5.60
N ILE A 8 15.08 -21.40 5.27
CA ILE A 8 13.79 -21.79 4.69
C ILE A 8 12.64 -21.47 5.64
N GLY A 9 12.78 -21.78 6.94
CA GLY A 9 11.77 -21.45 7.95
C GLY A 9 11.53 -19.94 8.08
N ALA A 10 12.58 -19.12 8.04
CA ALA A 10 12.46 -17.67 8.10
C ALA A 10 11.75 -17.09 6.86
N ILE A 11 12.07 -17.60 5.66
CA ILE A 11 11.40 -17.21 4.41
C ILE A 11 9.92 -17.57 4.50
N PHE A 12 9.60 -18.81 4.88
CA PHE A 12 8.23 -19.28 4.97
C PHE A 12 7.40 -18.47 5.97
N SER A 13 7.95 -18.17 7.15
CA SER A 13 7.31 -17.30 8.14
C SER A 13 7.08 -15.89 7.60
N THR A 14 8.04 -15.34 6.86
CA THR A 14 7.92 -14.01 6.25
C THR A 14 6.81 -13.98 5.20
N VAL A 15 6.75 -15.00 4.34
CA VAL A 15 5.70 -15.12 3.31
C VAL A 15 4.31 -15.20 3.95
N ILE A 16 4.14 -16.00 5.00
CA ILE A 16 2.87 -16.08 5.73
C ILE A 16 2.49 -14.72 6.31
N LEU A 17 3.43 -14.03 6.95
CA LEU A 17 3.17 -12.71 7.52
C LEU A 17 2.72 -11.71 6.44
N LEU A 18 3.38 -11.69 5.28
CA LEU A 18 2.99 -10.84 4.15
C LEU A 18 1.58 -11.14 3.64
N ILE A 19 1.18 -12.41 3.58
CA ILE A 19 -0.18 -12.80 3.19
C ILE A 19 -1.20 -12.28 4.21
N VAL A 20 -0.91 -12.38 5.50
CA VAL A 20 -1.78 -11.85 6.57
C VAL A 20 -1.89 -10.32 6.47
N GLU A 21 -0.76 -9.62 6.29
CA GLU A 21 -0.73 -8.16 6.09
C GLU A 21 -1.58 -7.75 4.88
N LEU A 22 -1.47 -8.49 3.76
CA LEU A 22 -2.24 -8.22 2.55
C LEU A 22 -3.74 -8.40 2.77
N ILE A 23 -4.17 -9.51 3.39
CA ILE A 23 -5.58 -9.78 3.66
C ILE A 23 -6.15 -8.69 4.58
N LEU A 24 -5.44 -8.33 5.66
CA LEU A 24 -5.85 -7.27 6.57
C LEU A 24 -5.95 -5.92 5.86
N THR A 25 -5.02 -5.62 4.96
CA THR A 25 -5.06 -4.39 4.15
C THR A 25 -6.33 -4.30 3.33
N VAL A 26 -6.70 -5.38 2.63
CA VAL A 26 -7.92 -5.43 1.82
C VAL A 26 -9.16 -5.32 2.69
N LEU A 27 -9.17 -5.94 3.86
CA LEU A 27 -10.27 -5.83 4.82
C LEU A 27 -10.43 -4.41 5.35
N VAL A 28 -9.34 -3.75 5.76
CA VAL A 28 -9.37 -2.35 6.23
C VAL A 28 -9.80 -1.41 5.11
N TYR A 29 -9.29 -1.60 3.89
CA TYR A 29 -9.71 -0.84 2.72
C TYR A 29 -11.22 -0.98 2.48
N THR A 30 -11.73 -2.21 2.51
CA THR A 30 -13.15 -2.49 2.30
C THR A 30 -13.99 -1.92 3.42
N ALA A 31 -13.54 -2.03 4.67
CA ALA A 31 -14.22 -1.46 5.82
C ALA A 31 -14.30 0.07 5.74
N LEU A 32 -13.20 0.74 5.38
CA LEU A 32 -13.21 2.19 5.17
C LEU A 32 -14.15 2.60 4.03
N ASN A 33 -14.15 1.85 2.94
CA ASN A 33 -15.01 2.11 1.79
C ASN A 33 -16.51 1.95 2.12
N VAL A 34 -16.87 0.96 2.94
CA VAL A 34 -18.28 0.67 3.30
C VAL A 34 -18.76 1.50 4.48
N TYR A 35 -17.99 1.58 5.56
CA TYR A 35 -18.44 2.19 6.83
C TYR A 35 -18.07 3.67 6.96
N SER A 36 -17.11 4.18 6.17
CA SER A 36 -16.65 5.57 6.28
C SER A 36 -16.47 6.23 4.91
N PHE A 37 -17.54 6.21 4.11
CA PHE A 37 -17.52 6.67 2.72
C PHE A 37 -17.02 8.12 2.57
N GLU A 38 -17.39 9.03 3.48
CA GLU A 38 -16.92 10.42 3.45
C GLU A 38 -15.41 10.55 3.71
N PHE A 39 -14.89 9.80 4.68
CA PHE A 39 -13.46 9.78 4.98
C PHE A 39 -12.68 9.15 3.83
N PHE A 40 -13.16 8.01 3.34
CA PHE A 40 -12.58 7.31 2.21
C PHE A 40 -12.54 8.20 0.96
N GLY A 41 -13.65 8.88 0.64
CA GLY A 41 -13.73 9.82 -0.47
C GLY A 41 -12.75 10.99 -0.34
N ARG A 42 -12.57 11.56 0.87
CA ARG A 42 -11.54 12.57 1.13
C ARG A 42 -10.13 12.05 0.89
N LEU A 43 -9.85 10.82 1.34
CA LEU A 43 -8.55 10.19 1.20
C LEU A 43 -8.22 9.90 -0.27
N VAL A 44 -9.21 9.46 -1.07
CA VAL A 44 -9.07 9.28 -2.53
C VAL A 44 -8.78 10.60 -3.22
N ARG A 45 -9.49 11.68 -2.87
CA ARG A 45 -9.24 13.01 -3.44
C ARG A 45 -7.85 13.53 -3.10
N PHE A 46 -7.40 13.34 -1.87
CA PHE A 46 -6.04 13.70 -1.45
C PHE A 46 -4.97 12.92 -2.22
N ALA A 47 -5.16 11.60 -2.37
CA ALA A 47 -4.26 10.79 -3.21
C ALA A 47 -4.25 11.29 -4.66
N GLY A 48 -5.41 11.65 -5.21
CA GLY A 48 -5.54 12.24 -6.54
C GLY A 48 -4.77 13.56 -6.69
N SER A 49 -4.89 14.49 -5.74
CA SER A 49 -4.20 15.78 -5.81
C SER A 49 -2.68 15.63 -5.71
N VAL A 50 -2.20 14.67 -4.91
CA VAL A 50 -0.76 14.34 -4.85
C VAL A 50 -0.28 13.77 -6.19
N LEU A 51 -1.07 12.87 -6.80
CA LEU A 51 -0.74 12.28 -8.09
C LEU A 51 -0.68 13.32 -9.21
N GLU A 52 -1.64 14.24 -9.24
CA GLU A 52 -1.70 15.35 -10.19
C GLU A 52 -0.49 16.29 -10.01
N THR A 53 -0.10 16.56 -8.77
CA THR A 53 1.11 17.34 -8.48
C THR A 53 2.37 16.64 -8.99
N MET A 54 2.49 15.32 -8.78
CA MET A 54 3.61 14.54 -9.29
C MET A 54 3.62 14.48 -10.82
N ALA A 55 2.46 14.32 -11.46
CA ALA A 55 2.34 14.33 -12.92
C ALA A 55 2.79 15.67 -13.51
N ALA A 56 2.35 16.79 -12.94
CA ALA A 56 2.78 18.13 -13.34
C ALA A 56 4.30 18.34 -13.15
N LEU A 57 4.88 17.76 -12.10
CA LEU A 57 6.32 17.80 -11.84
C LEU A 57 7.08 16.99 -12.91
N VAL A 58 6.63 15.77 -13.18
CA VAL A 58 7.22 14.89 -14.21
C VAL A 58 7.14 15.53 -15.58
N GLU A 59 6.01 16.13 -15.95
CA GLU A 59 5.83 16.81 -17.22
C GLU A 59 6.75 18.02 -17.39
N ARG A 60 7.03 18.75 -16.30
CA ARG A 60 8.02 19.85 -16.29
C ARG A 60 9.46 19.37 -16.51
N PHE A 61 9.83 18.21 -15.97
CA PHE A 61 11.20 17.68 -16.09
C PHE A 61 11.41 16.81 -17.32
N PHE A 62 10.37 16.13 -17.79
CA PHE A 62 10.37 15.23 -18.93
C PHE A 62 9.38 15.74 -19.98
N SER A 63 9.70 16.89 -20.56
CA SER A 63 8.95 17.47 -21.67
C SER A 63 9.01 16.54 -22.88
N GLY A 64 7.96 15.74 -23.12
CA GLY A 64 7.77 15.02 -24.38
C GLY A 64 7.32 13.55 -24.31
N SER A 65 7.12 12.94 -23.13
CA SER A 65 6.73 11.50 -23.05
C SER A 65 5.32 11.22 -22.50
N SER A 66 4.42 12.20 -22.54
CA SER A 66 3.03 12.04 -22.09
C SER A 66 2.15 11.51 -23.23
N SER A 67 2.09 10.18 -23.40
CA SER A 67 1.01 9.61 -24.21
C SER A 67 -0.27 9.64 -23.37
N THR A 68 -1.38 10.08 -23.98
CA THR A 68 -2.71 10.21 -23.36
C THR A 68 -3.20 8.95 -22.63
N ALA A 69 -2.67 7.77 -22.99
CA ALA A 69 -2.93 6.51 -22.29
C ALA A 69 -2.32 6.47 -20.87
N TYR A 70 -1.14 7.05 -20.64
CA TYR A 70 -0.55 7.16 -19.30
C TYR A 70 -1.35 8.13 -18.42
N ALA A 71 -1.82 9.24 -18.99
CA ALA A 71 -2.64 10.21 -18.25
C ALA A 71 -3.97 9.61 -17.78
N SER A 72 -4.63 8.79 -18.61
CA SER A 72 -5.90 8.13 -18.25
C SER A 72 -5.73 7.03 -17.20
N LEU A 73 -4.70 6.18 -17.33
CA LEU A 73 -4.41 5.11 -16.37
C LEU A 73 -3.97 5.68 -15.01
N PHE A 74 -3.13 6.72 -15.00
CA PHE A 74 -2.77 7.43 -13.77
C PHE A 74 -3.98 8.16 -13.17
N GLY A 75 -4.85 8.76 -13.98
CA GLY A 75 -6.03 9.48 -13.50
C GLY A 75 -7.05 8.61 -12.78
N GLU A 76 -7.37 7.42 -13.32
CA GLU A 76 -8.43 6.56 -12.76
C GLU A 76 -7.93 5.53 -11.73
N LEU A 77 -6.79 4.89 -12.00
CA LEU A 77 -6.27 3.80 -11.15
C LEU A 77 -5.22 4.29 -10.15
N GLY A 78 -4.57 5.42 -10.43
CA GLY A 78 -3.51 5.98 -9.61
C GLY A 78 -3.96 6.32 -8.18
N PRO A 79 -5.05 7.09 -7.98
CA PRO A 79 -5.46 7.47 -6.63
C PRO A 79 -5.83 6.26 -5.76
N LYS A 80 -6.53 5.27 -6.34
CA LYS A 80 -6.97 4.07 -5.62
C LYS A 80 -5.79 3.14 -5.27
N SER A 81 -4.87 2.92 -6.21
CA SER A 81 -3.69 2.07 -5.97
C SER A 81 -2.74 2.70 -4.96
N MET A 82 -2.49 4.01 -5.04
CA MET A 82 -1.67 4.74 -4.08
C MET A 82 -2.27 4.69 -2.66
N LEU A 83 -3.59 4.79 -2.55
CA LEU A 83 -4.30 4.70 -1.29
C LEU A 83 -4.27 3.27 -0.71
N LEU A 84 -4.41 2.25 -1.56
CA LEU A 84 -4.27 0.85 -1.14
C LEU A 84 -2.85 0.53 -0.67
N LEU A 85 -1.83 1.09 -1.33
CA LEU A 85 -0.44 1.02 -0.87
C LEU A 85 -0.23 1.75 0.47
N LEU A 86 -0.79 2.94 0.63
CA LEU A 86 -0.70 3.72 1.87
C LEU A 86 -1.35 2.97 3.05
N ILE A 87 -2.57 2.46 2.85
CA ILE A 87 -3.26 1.64 3.86
C ILE A 87 -2.43 0.39 4.13
N GLY A 88 -1.91 -0.27 3.09
CA GLY A 88 -1.09 -1.47 3.25
C GLY A 88 0.17 -1.22 4.08
N LEU A 89 0.83 -0.09 3.86
CA LEU A 89 2.00 0.32 4.64
C LEU A 89 1.64 0.55 6.11
N VAL A 90 0.54 1.26 6.38
CA VAL A 90 0.07 1.54 7.75
C VAL A 90 -0.30 0.24 8.45
N VAL A 91 -1.09 -0.62 7.80
CA VAL A 91 -1.53 -1.91 8.35
C VAL A 91 -0.33 -2.82 8.61
N ALA A 92 0.59 -2.97 7.65
CA ALA A 92 1.81 -3.75 7.84
C ALA A 92 2.67 -3.20 8.98
N GLY A 93 2.81 -1.87 9.09
CA GLY A 93 3.51 -1.22 10.20
C GLY A 93 2.91 -1.58 11.56
N VAL A 94 1.58 -1.53 11.68
CA VAL A 94 0.86 -1.89 12.91
C VAL A 94 1.02 -3.39 13.22
N VAL A 95 0.84 -4.27 12.23
CA VAL A 95 1.00 -5.73 12.42
C VAL A 95 2.41 -6.07 12.86
N ARG A 96 3.44 -5.45 12.26
CA ARG A 96 4.84 -5.64 12.65
C ARG A 96 5.10 -5.13 14.05
N LEU A 97 4.59 -3.95 14.40
CA LEU A 97 4.75 -3.40 15.74
C LEU A 97 4.12 -4.33 16.80
N LEU A 98 2.91 -4.83 16.54
CA LEU A 98 2.23 -5.77 17.44
C LEU A 98 2.98 -7.10 17.55
N THR A 99 3.40 -7.69 16.43
CA THR A 99 4.15 -8.95 16.44
C THR A 99 5.52 -8.81 17.11
N SER A 100 6.20 -7.68 16.93
CA SER A 100 7.43 -7.34 17.64
C SER A 100 7.20 -7.17 19.14
N LEU A 101 6.10 -6.51 19.54
CA LEU A 101 5.76 -6.32 20.95
C LEU A 101 5.45 -7.67 21.63
N VAL A 102 4.66 -8.53 20.99
CA VAL A 102 4.37 -9.88 21.49
C VAL A 102 5.65 -10.68 21.67
N ARG A 103 6.56 -10.66 20.67
CA ARG A 103 7.87 -11.32 20.80
C ARG A 103 8.77 -10.73 21.88
N ALA A 104 8.60 -9.45 22.24
CA ALA A 104 9.37 -8.84 23.31
C ALA A 104 8.86 -9.21 24.70
N LEU A 105 7.58 -9.58 24.81
CA LEU A 105 6.92 -9.94 26.06
C LEU A 105 6.93 -11.45 26.37
N THR A 106 7.24 -12.28 25.37
CA THR A 106 7.29 -13.76 25.49
C THR A 106 8.74 -14.23 25.47
#